data_AF-U2IIE9-F1
#
_entry.id   AF-U2IIE9-F1
#
_cell.length_a   1.000
_cell.length_b   1.000
_cell.length_c   1.000
_cell.angle_alpha   90.00
_cell.angle_beta   90.00
_cell.angle_gamma   90.00
#
_symmetry.space_group_name_H-M   'P 1'
#
loop_
_entity.id
_entity.type
_entity.pdbx_description
1 polymer ?
#
loop_
_entity_poly.entity_id
_entity_poly.type
_entity_poly.pdbx_seq_one_letter_code
_entity_poly.pdbx_strand_id
1 'polypeptide(L)'
;MLNDGQYETEKAKLTNLKNNLSEKQKDFYEERKRLDDLQKEIDQLNFEIEKLKPKAEKQAIERINKKLRSKVQWELDFYEDENSGYYRVKQGDRYRSVKKLSTGEKNIIAFLYFIEKLEEVKENQVKKPKLIVFDDPMSSNDDAMQYLIVWELQCLYQGKDRPKYDGDKDILVILTHNVHFYLNVQPHGNFKDNKGRTKYDKNNFYRIDSHKFVKIKSEKEDFKTSYEALWVELKDLYNCGHKNSMLNSMRRIIETYMKFNSLKQEDFYHDNEQYLKLFNVNSHSIDDLSAETFTESIDEMRNLFKQIFEENGYVAHFDSYWKF
;
A
#
# COMPACT_ATOMS: atom_id res chain seq x y z
N MET A 1 51.10 -54.58 41.32
CA MET A 1 49.82 -55.20 41.77
C MET A 1 49.17 -54.20 42.71
N LEU A 2 47.91 -53.85 42.47
CA LEU A 2 47.14 -53.00 43.41
C LEU A 2 47.01 -53.74 44.74
N ASN A 3 47.19 -53.04 45.86
CA ASN A 3 46.97 -53.63 47.19
C ASN A 3 45.45 -53.84 47.40
N ASP A 4 45.02 -54.89 48.11
CA ASP A 4 43.62 -55.37 48.12
C ASP A 4 42.56 -54.27 48.39
N GLY A 5 42.88 -53.28 49.25
CA GLY A 5 41.99 -52.15 49.52
C GLY A 5 41.82 -51.15 48.36
N GLN A 6 42.85 -50.97 47.51
CA GLN A 6 42.77 -50.11 46.31
C GLN A 6 41.96 -50.80 45.19
N TYR A 7 42.07 -52.12 45.09
CA TYR A 7 41.28 -52.92 44.15
C TYR A 7 39.78 -52.85 44.45
N GLU A 8 39.38 -53.01 45.71
CA GLU A 8 37.96 -52.91 46.11
C GLU A 8 37.39 -51.49 45.93
N THR A 9 38.22 -50.46 46.13
CA THR A 9 37.81 -49.06 45.89
C THR A 9 37.53 -48.78 44.40
N GLU A 10 38.41 -49.24 43.50
CA GLU A 10 38.20 -49.08 42.05
C GLU A 10 37.03 -49.94 41.53
N LYS A 11 36.82 -51.13 42.10
CA LYS A 11 35.68 -51.99 41.79
C LYS A 11 34.34 -51.33 42.19
N ALA A 12 34.30 -50.68 43.36
CA ALA A 12 33.15 -49.89 43.79
C ALA A 12 32.87 -48.68 42.86
N LYS A 13 33.92 -47.95 42.44
CA LYS A 13 33.79 -46.86 41.45
C LYS A 13 33.27 -47.36 40.10
N LEU A 14 33.81 -48.47 39.60
CA LEU A 14 33.36 -49.07 38.34
C LEU A 14 31.88 -49.46 38.41
N THR A 15 31.44 -49.98 39.55
CA THR A 15 30.04 -50.38 39.77
C THR A 15 29.13 -49.16 39.78
N ASN A 16 29.54 -48.08 40.44
CA ASN A 16 28.79 -46.82 40.48
C ASN A 16 28.72 -46.16 39.09
N LEU A 17 29.82 -46.15 38.33
CA LEU A 17 29.85 -45.67 36.95
C LEU A 17 28.94 -46.50 36.02
N LYS A 18 28.88 -47.82 36.18
CA LYS A 18 27.95 -48.69 35.43
C LYS A 18 26.49 -48.38 35.75
N ASN A 19 26.16 -48.14 37.02
CA ASN A 19 24.80 -47.77 37.43
C ASN A 19 24.41 -46.40 36.86
N ASN A 20 25.28 -45.39 36.97
CA ASN A 20 25.06 -44.07 36.37
C ASN A 20 24.91 -44.13 34.85
N LEU A 21 25.72 -44.94 34.16
CA LEU A 21 25.59 -45.15 32.72
C LEU A 21 24.23 -45.76 32.37
N SER A 22 23.77 -46.74 33.15
CA SER A 22 22.47 -47.39 32.95
C SER A 22 21.31 -46.42 33.18
N GLU A 23 21.36 -45.58 34.20
CA GLU A 23 20.36 -44.54 34.44
C GLU A 23 20.34 -43.52 33.31
N LYS A 24 21.50 -43.00 32.89
CA LYS A 24 21.58 -42.04 31.79
C LYS A 24 21.11 -42.62 30.45
N GLN A 25 21.32 -43.92 30.22
CA GLN A 25 20.77 -44.62 29.05
C GLN A 25 19.25 -44.72 29.08
N LYS A 26 18.65 -44.94 30.27
CA LYS A 26 17.19 -44.91 30.43
C LYS A 26 16.64 -43.50 30.18
N ASP A 27 17.24 -42.47 30.80
CA ASP A 27 16.86 -41.07 30.58
C ASP A 27 16.90 -40.72 29.09
N PHE A 28 17.98 -41.11 28.39
CA PHE A 28 18.12 -40.88 26.95
C PHE A 28 17.03 -41.58 26.13
N TYR A 29 16.68 -42.82 26.48
CA TYR A 29 15.63 -43.56 25.78
C TYR A 29 14.24 -42.95 26.02
N GLU A 30 13.97 -42.48 27.23
CA GLU A 30 12.73 -41.78 27.57
C GLU A 30 12.60 -40.45 26.83
N GLU A 31 13.65 -39.62 26.80
CA GLU A 31 13.66 -38.37 26.05
C GLU A 31 13.57 -38.59 24.54
N ARG A 32 14.22 -39.63 24.01
CA ARG A 32 14.08 -40.02 22.60
C ARG A 32 12.65 -40.42 22.26
N LYS A 33 11.99 -41.17 23.15
CA LYS A 33 10.58 -41.53 22.99
C LYS A 33 9.68 -40.29 23.02
N ARG A 34 9.93 -39.33 23.93
CA ARG A 34 9.21 -38.05 23.96
C ARG A 34 9.37 -37.26 22.67
N LEU A 35 10.59 -37.21 22.10
CA LEU A 35 10.84 -36.60 20.80
C LEU A 35 10.04 -37.25 19.67
N ASP A 36 10.03 -38.58 19.62
CA ASP A 36 9.27 -39.32 18.60
C ASP A 36 7.75 -39.09 18.73
N ASP A 37 7.24 -39.00 19.96
CA ASP A 37 5.81 -38.75 20.21
C ASP A 37 5.43 -37.29 19.87
N LEU A 38 6.27 -36.31 20.21
CA LEU A 38 6.10 -34.91 19.79
C LEU A 38 6.16 -34.77 18.26
N GLN A 39 7.05 -35.50 17.58
CA GLN A 39 7.13 -35.47 16.12
C GLN A 39 5.84 -36.00 15.48
N LYS A 40 5.27 -37.08 16.01
CA LYS A 40 3.97 -37.59 15.53
C LYS A 40 2.85 -36.58 15.74
N GLU A 41 2.84 -35.87 16.87
CA GLU A 41 1.86 -34.82 17.15
C GLU A 41 2.00 -33.66 16.14
N ILE A 42 3.24 -33.24 15.84
CA ILE A 42 3.53 -32.24 14.79
C ILE A 42 3.02 -32.71 13.42
N ASP A 43 3.27 -33.97 13.05
CA ASP A 43 2.85 -34.52 11.75
C ASP A 43 1.31 -34.59 11.65
N GLN A 44 0.63 -34.96 12.74
CA GLN A 44 -0.84 -34.96 12.81
C GLN A 44 -1.41 -33.55 12.68
N LEU A 45 -0.86 -32.58 13.40
CA LEU A 45 -1.28 -31.18 13.31
C LEU A 45 -1.06 -30.62 11.91
N ASN A 46 0.09 -30.92 11.28
CA ASN A 46 0.36 -30.52 9.90
C ASN A 46 -0.67 -31.10 8.92
N PHE A 47 -1.03 -32.37 9.09
CA PHE A 47 -2.05 -33.01 8.26
C PHE A 47 -3.44 -32.40 8.44
N GLU A 48 -3.82 -32.03 9.66
CA GLU A 48 -5.07 -31.31 9.93
C GLU A 48 -5.07 -29.91 9.29
N ILE A 49 -3.95 -29.18 9.38
CA ILE A 49 -3.77 -27.88 8.72
C ILE A 49 -3.95 -28.02 7.19
N GLU A 50 -3.32 -29.01 6.56
CA GLU A 50 -3.46 -29.25 5.13
C GLU A 50 -4.91 -29.50 4.71
N LYS A 51 -5.68 -30.25 5.50
CA LYS A 51 -7.11 -30.47 5.24
C LYS A 51 -7.95 -29.19 5.34
N LEU A 52 -7.55 -28.23 6.16
CA LEU A 52 -8.31 -26.99 6.36
C LEU A 52 -8.00 -25.92 5.32
N LYS A 53 -6.81 -25.94 4.70
CA LYS A 53 -6.39 -24.96 3.69
C LYS A 53 -7.42 -24.76 2.55
N PRO A 54 -7.92 -25.81 1.85
CA PRO A 54 -8.88 -25.63 0.76
C PRO A 54 -10.19 -24.97 1.20
N LYS A 55 -10.61 -25.20 2.46
CA LYS A 55 -11.84 -24.60 3.01
C LYS A 55 -11.65 -23.10 3.25
N ALA A 56 -10.52 -22.71 3.82
CA ALA A 56 -10.17 -21.30 4.01
C ALA A 56 -10.07 -20.56 2.66
N GLU A 57 -9.39 -21.15 1.68
CA GLU A 57 -9.28 -20.58 0.33
C GLU A 57 -10.64 -20.39 -0.35
N LYS A 58 -11.53 -21.39 -0.28
CA LYS A 58 -12.89 -21.28 -0.83
C LYS A 58 -13.68 -20.13 -0.17
N GLN A 59 -13.58 -20.00 1.16
CA GLN A 59 -14.23 -18.90 1.87
C GLN A 59 -13.68 -17.53 1.48
N ALA A 60 -12.36 -17.40 1.31
CA ALA A 60 -11.75 -16.17 0.83
C ALA A 60 -12.26 -15.82 -0.57
N ILE A 61 -12.29 -16.80 -1.49
CA ILE A 61 -12.82 -16.63 -2.85
C ILE A 61 -14.28 -16.17 -2.84
N GLU A 62 -15.14 -16.77 -2.02
CA GLU A 62 -16.55 -16.38 -1.89
C GLU A 62 -16.70 -14.92 -1.42
N ARG A 63 -15.91 -14.50 -0.43
CA ARG A 63 -15.89 -13.12 0.08
C ARG A 63 -15.39 -12.14 -0.97
N ILE A 64 -14.34 -12.49 -1.71
CA ILE A 64 -13.80 -11.69 -2.81
C ILE A 64 -14.87 -11.53 -3.91
N ASN A 65 -15.49 -12.62 -4.35
CA ASN A 65 -16.53 -12.60 -5.36
C ASN A 65 -17.73 -11.75 -4.92
N LYS A 66 -18.10 -11.78 -3.64
CA LYS A 66 -19.16 -10.93 -3.09
C LYS A 66 -18.84 -9.44 -3.26
N LYS A 67 -17.59 -9.02 -3.05
CA LYS A 67 -17.12 -7.64 -3.23
C LYS A 67 -17.08 -7.22 -4.71
N LEU A 68 -16.76 -8.18 -5.59
CA LEU A 68 -16.59 -7.95 -7.03
C LEU A 68 -17.89 -8.05 -7.85
N ARG A 69 -18.92 -8.77 -7.36
CA ARG A 69 -20.14 -9.15 -8.11
C ARG A 69 -20.85 -8.01 -8.87
N SER A 70 -20.82 -6.79 -8.34
CA SER A 70 -21.48 -5.62 -8.97
C SER A 70 -20.57 -4.80 -9.88
N LYS A 71 -19.29 -5.17 -9.99
CA LYS A 71 -18.25 -4.37 -10.66
C LYS A 71 -17.58 -5.08 -11.83
N VAL A 72 -17.62 -6.41 -11.86
CA VAL A 72 -17.01 -7.22 -12.93
C VAL A 72 -17.97 -8.30 -13.40
N GLN A 73 -17.76 -8.77 -14.63
CA GLN A 73 -18.57 -9.82 -15.26
C GLN A 73 -17.99 -11.23 -15.07
N TRP A 74 -16.99 -11.38 -14.19
CA TRP A 74 -16.30 -12.62 -13.92
C TRP A 74 -16.22 -12.88 -12.41
N GLU A 75 -16.00 -14.13 -12.03
CA GLU A 75 -15.80 -14.57 -10.66
C GLU A 75 -14.56 -15.45 -10.55
N LEU A 76 -13.95 -15.48 -9.38
CA LEU A 76 -12.92 -16.43 -9.03
C LEU A 76 -13.58 -17.78 -8.69
N ASP A 77 -13.01 -18.87 -9.18
CA ASP A 77 -13.45 -20.23 -8.86
C ASP A 77 -12.27 -20.99 -8.29
N PHE A 78 -12.51 -21.77 -7.23
CA PHE A 78 -11.45 -22.56 -6.59
C PHE A 78 -10.99 -23.67 -7.55
N TYR A 79 -9.70 -23.73 -7.82
CA TYR A 79 -9.10 -24.71 -8.71
C TYR A 79 -7.74 -25.15 -8.20
N GLU A 80 -7.65 -26.42 -7.81
CA GLU A 80 -6.43 -27.04 -7.33
C GLU A 80 -5.80 -27.85 -8.47
N ASP A 81 -4.66 -27.37 -8.96
CA ASP A 81 -3.85 -28.00 -9.99
C ASP A 81 -2.38 -27.60 -9.74
N GLU A 82 -1.45 -28.52 -10.02
CA GLU A 82 -0.01 -28.40 -9.73
C GLU A 82 0.61 -27.14 -10.37
N ASN A 83 0.00 -26.61 -11.43
CA ASN A 83 0.54 -25.51 -12.24
C ASN A 83 -0.15 -24.15 -12.08
N SER A 84 -1.31 -24.07 -11.42
CA SER A 84 -2.18 -22.88 -11.51
C SER A 84 -2.62 -22.24 -10.19
N GLY A 85 -2.31 -22.84 -9.03
CA GLY A 85 -2.42 -22.20 -7.73
C GLY A 85 -3.84 -21.77 -7.35
N TYR A 86 -4.57 -22.63 -6.66
CA TYR A 86 -5.86 -22.46 -5.97
C TYR A 86 -7.06 -21.79 -6.69
N TYR A 87 -6.90 -21.02 -7.77
CA TYR A 87 -8.01 -20.32 -8.41
C TYR A 87 -7.87 -20.13 -9.92
N ARG A 88 -9.03 -20.08 -10.58
CA ARG A 88 -9.21 -19.74 -11.99
C ARG A 88 -10.30 -18.70 -12.14
N VAL A 89 -10.36 -18.05 -13.30
CA VAL A 89 -11.35 -17.00 -13.56
C VAL A 89 -12.48 -17.59 -14.40
N LYS A 90 -13.71 -17.45 -13.93
CA LYS A 90 -14.93 -17.91 -14.59
C LYS A 90 -15.71 -16.72 -15.12
N GLN A 91 -16.13 -16.77 -16.38
CA GLN A 91 -16.94 -15.75 -17.04
C GLN A 91 -18.06 -16.45 -17.82
N GLY A 92 -19.27 -16.44 -17.26
CA GLY A 92 -20.35 -17.33 -17.72
C GLY A 92 -19.93 -18.79 -17.61
N ASP A 93 -20.01 -19.53 -18.72
CA ASP A 93 -19.60 -20.95 -18.81
C ASP A 93 -18.13 -21.15 -19.20
N ARG A 94 -17.36 -20.07 -19.37
CA ARG A 94 -15.97 -20.13 -19.81
C ARG A 94 -15.01 -19.94 -18.64
N TYR A 95 -13.91 -20.68 -18.68
CA TYR A 95 -12.79 -20.54 -17.74
C TYR A 95 -11.56 -19.98 -18.45
N ARG A 96 -10.86 -19.06 -17.80
CA ARG A 96 -9.55 -18.55 -18.22
C ARG A 96 -8.54 -18.62 -17.08
N SER A 97 -7.28 -18.85 -17.45
CA SER A 97 -6.16 -18.81 -16.51
C SER A 97 -5.97 -17.39 -15.97
N VAL A 98 -5.59 -17.30 -14.68
CA VAL A 98 -5.17 -16.06 -14.01
C VAL A 98 -4.04 -15.34 -14.73
N LYS A 99 -3.22 -16.06 -15.51
CA LYS A 99 -2.14 -15.47 -16.32
C LYS A 99 -2.66 -14.50 -17.38
N LYS A 100 -3.91 -14.69 -17.85
CA LYS A 100 -4.58 -13.86 -18.87
C LYS A 100 -5.29 -12.62 -18.30
N LEU A 101 -5.24 -12.41 -16.99
CA LEU A 101 -5.79 -11.22 -16.35
C LEU A 101 -4.98 -9.97 -16.73
N SER A 102 -5.68 -8.85 -16.89
CA SER A 102 -5.04 -7.54 -17.04
C SER A 102 -4.25 -7.15 -15.80
N THR A 103 -3.36 -6.16 -15.91
CA THR A 103 -2.60 -5.64 -14.76
C THR A 103 -3.53 -5.16 -13.64
N GLY A 104 -4.59 -4.43 -13.99
CA GLY A 104 -5.58 -3.95 -13.04
C GLY A 104 -6.39 -5.08 -12.38
N GLU A 105 -6.77 -6.11 -13.13
CA GLU A 105 -7.46 -7.28 -12.58
C GLU A 105 -6.55 -8.04 -11.59
N LYS A 106 -5.27 -8.22 -11.92
CA LYS A 106 -4.30 -8.82 -11.01
C LYS A 106 -4.14 -7.99 -9.74
N ASN A 107 -4.05 -6.66 -9.86
CA ASN A 107 -3.90 -5.78 -8.70
C ASN A 107 -5.11 -5.89 -7.75
N ILE A 108 -6.34 -5.78 -8.27
CA ILE A 108 -7.53 -5.84 -7.40
C ILE A 108 -7.70 -7.22 -6.74
N ILE A 109 -7.42 -8.31 -7.46
CA ILE A 109 -7.47 -9.66 -6.89
C ILE A 109 -6.40 -9.82 -5.80
N ALA A 110 -5.16 -9.39 -6.06
CA ALA A 110 -4.08 -9.47 -5.09
C ALA A 110 -4.39 -8.64 -3.83
N PHE A 111 -4.90 -7.43 -4.01
CA PHE A 111 -5.33 -6.55 -2.92
C PHE A 111 -6.43 -7.19 -2.05
N LEU A 112 -7.50 -7.68 -2.65
CA LEU A 112 -8.59 -8.30 -1.91
C LEU A 112 -8.17 -9.60 -1.24
N TYR A 113 -7.36 -10.41 -1.92
CA TYR A 113 -6.79 -11.63 -1.37
C TYR A 113 -5.91 -11.33 -0.15
N PHE A 114 -5.02 -10.33 -0.26
CA PHE A 114 -4.21 -9.87 0.87
C PHE A 114 -5.07 -9.47 2.07
N ILE A 115 -6.16 -8.72 1.85
CA ILE A 115 -7.10 -8.35 2.92
C ILE A 115 -7.74 -9.58 3.58
N GLU A 116 -8.19 -10.56 2.80
CA GLU A 116 -8.78 -11.78 3.39
C GLU A 116 -7.73 -12.58 4.21
N LYS A 117 -6.47 -12.60 3.77
CA LYS A 117 -5.38 -13.27 4.49
C LYS A 117 -4.99 -12.63 5.83
N LEU A 118 -5.38 -11.37 6.09
CA LEU A 118 -5.12 -10.73 7.38
C LEU A 118 -5.81 -11.40 8.58
N GLU A 119 -6.88 -12.16 8.33
CA GLU A 119 -7.60 -12.94 9.35
C GLU A 119 -6.77 -14.16 9.82
N GLU A 120 -6.08 -14.83 8.89
CA GLU A 120 -5.31 -16.06 9.12
C GLU A 120 -4.03 -15.84 9.96
N VAL A 121 -3.48 -14.63 9.94
CA VAL A 121 -2.24 -14.28 10.69
C VAL A 121 -2.40 -14.49 12.21
N LYS A 122 -3.65 -14.48 12.72
CA LYS A 122 -3.93 -14.70 14.16
C LYS A 122 -3.82 -16.15 14.60
N GLU A 123 -3.98 -17.11 13.70
CA GLU A 123 -4.04 -18.54 14.07
C GLU A 123 -2.64 -19.14 14.29
N ASN A 124 -1.63 -18.63 13.61
CA ASN A 124 -0.30 -19.25 13.58
C ASN A 124 0.72 -18.67 14.56
N GLN A 125 0.47 -17.50 15.17
CA GLN A 125 1.45 -16.86 16.06
C GLN A 125 0.76 -16.14 17.23
N VAL A 126 1.22 -16.45 18.45
CA VAL A 126 0.89 -15.79 19.73
C VAL A 126 0.71 -14.28 19.56
N LYS A 127 -0.54 -13.79 19.42
CA LYS A 127 -1.01 -12.40 19.61
C LYS A 127 -0.01 -11.25 19.36
N LYS A 128 0.85 -11.32 18.34
CA LYS A 128 1.77 -10.23 18.02
C LYS A 128 1.01 -9.15 17.25
N PRO A 129 1.24 -7.86 17.55
CA PRO A 129 0.72 -6.77 16.75
C PRO A 129 1.11 -6.92 15.27
N LYS A 130 0.18 -6.64 14.35
CA LYS A 130 0.44 -6.63 12.91
C LYS A 130 0.98 -5.27 12.47
N LEU A 131 1.95 -5.28 11.55
CA LEU A 131 2.31 -4.12 10.75
C LEU A 131 1.85 -4.40 9.31
N ILE A 132 0.83 -3.67 8.87
CA ILE A 132 0.22 -3.81 7.55
C ILE A 132 0.62 -2.61 6.72
N VAL A 133 1.25 -2.85 5.57
CA VAL A 133 1.73 -1.79 4.68
C VAL A 133 1.10 -1.96 3.31
N PHE A 134 0.47 -0.90 2.81
CA PHE A 134 0.01 -0.79 1.43
C PHE A 134 0.86 0.24 0.71
N ASP A 135 1.62 -0.20 -0.29
CA ASP A 135 2.44 0.68 -1.14
C ASP A 135 1.74 0.88 -2.49
N ASP A 136 1.17 2.07 -2.66
CA ASP A 136 0.40 2.52 -3.81
C ASP A 136 -0.61 1.49 -4.36
N PRO A 137 -1.65 1.16 -3.58
CA PRO A 137 -2.56 0.05 -3.91
C PRO A 137 -3.45 0.29 -5.13
N MET A 138 -3.35 1.45 -5.80
CA MET A 138 -4.26 1.93 -6.84
C MET A 138 -3.73 1.77 -8.27
N SER A 139 -2.54 1.20 -8.43
CA SER A 139 -1.87 1.16 -9.72
C SER A 139 -2.67 0.37 -10.78
N SER A 140 -2.78 0.94 -11.98
CA SER A 140 -3.40 0.31 -13.16
C SER A 140 -4.89 -0.06 -13.01
N ASN A 141 -5.65 0.62 -12.14
CA ASN A 141 -7.09 0.40 -11.93
C ASN A 141 -7.98 1.53 -12.45
N ASP A 142 -9.17 1.17 -12.94
CA ASP A 142 -10.23 2.13 -13.28
C ASP A 142 -10.90 2.74 -12.04
N ASP A 143 -11.70 3.80 -12.23
CA ASP A 143 -12.36 4.54 -11.15
C ASP A 143 -13.22 3.65 -10.23
N ALA A 144 -13.86 2.61 -10.79
CA ALA A 144 -14.72 1.72 -10.02
C ALA A 144 -13.93 0.79 -9.10
N MET A 145 -12.79 0.28 -9.57
CA MET A 145 -11.85 -0.52 -8.79
C MET A 145 -11.11 0.35 -7.75
N GLN A 146 -10.74 1.57 -8.14
CA GLN A 146 -10.16 2.57 -7.25
C GLN A 146 -11.08 2.87 -6.06
N TYR A 147 -12.37 3.07 -6.31
CA TYR A 147 -13.37 3.24 -5.25
C TYR A 147 -13.48 2.01 -4.34
N LEU A 148 -13.42 0.80 -4.91
CA LEU A 148 -13.45 -0.43 -4.12
C LEU A 148 -12.26 -0.51 -3.16
N ILE A 149 -11.05 -0.21 -3.63
CA ILE A 149 -9.83 -0.21 -2.81
C ILE A 149 -9.96 0.79 -1.66
N VAL A 150 -10.38 2.03 -1.95
CA VAL A 150 -10.66 3.05 -0.92
C VAL A 150 -11.65 2.51 0.11
N TRP A 151 -12.78 1.97 -0.33
CA TRP A 151 -13.84 1.45 0.54
C TRP A 151 -13.35 0.33 1.47
N GLU A 152 -12.59 -0.62 0.92
CA GLU A 152 -12.07 -1.76 1.69
C GLU A 152 -11.04 -1.32 2.74
N LEU A 153 -10.14 -0.39 2.40
CA LEU A 153 -9.21 0.20 3.36
C LEU A 153 -9.96 0.94 4.47
N GLN A 154 -10.99 1.72 4.11
CA GLN A 154 -11.85 2.41 5.08
C GLN A 154 -12.54 1.42 6.03
N CYS A 155 -13.09 0.32 5.50
CA CYS A 155 -13.71 -0.71 6.33
C CYS A 155 -12.70 -1.37 7.28
N LEU A 156 -11.47 -1.60 6.81
CA LEU A 156 -10.40 -2.20 7.60
C LEU A 156 -10.05 -1.33 8.82
N TYR A 157 -9.64 -0.07 8.61
CA TYR A 157 -9.20 0.78 9.72
C TYR A 157 -10.34 1.32 10.59
N GLN A 158 -11.59 1.33 10.10
CA GLN A 158 -12.77 1.65 10.91
C GLN A 158 -13.19 0.49 11.84
N GLY A 159 -12.49 -0.65 11.79
CA GLY A 159 -12.76 -1.79 12.65
C GLY A 159 -14.07 -2.52 12.30
N LYS A 160 -14.57 -2.37 11.07
CA LYS A 160 -15.73 -3.15 10.59
C LYS A 160 -15.39 -4.63 10.45
N ASP A 161 -14.11 -4.96 10.24
CA ASP A 161 -13.55 -6.32 10.22
C ASP A 161 -12.48 -6.50 11.31
N ARG A 162 -12.89 -6.53 12.60
CA ARG A 162 -11.98 -6.75 13.74
C ARG A 162 -11.09 -7.99 13.65
N PRO A 163 -11.51 -9.12 13.05
CA PRO A 163 -10.60 -10.24 12.83
C PRO A 163 -9.36 -9.84 12.02
N LYS A 164 -9.53 -8.95 11.02
CA LYS A 164 -8.48 -8.52 10.09
C LYS A 164 -7.64 -7.34 10.58
N TYR A 165 -8.15 -6.48 11.45
CA TYR A 165 -7.39 -5.36 12.01
C TYR A 165 -7.90 -4.95 13.40
N ASP A 166 -7.00 -4.88 14.37
CA ASP A 166 -7.24 -4.39 15.74
C ASP A 166 -6.55 -3.02 15.92
N GLY A 167 -7.29 -1.92 15.83
CA GLY A 167 -6.72 -0.56 15.90
C GLY A 167 -6.05 -0.19 17.22
N ASP A 168 -6.24 -0.96 18.28
CA ASP A 168 -5.55 -0.75 19.57
C ASP A 168 -4.13 -1.35 19.59
N LYS A 169 -3.80 -2.24 18.64
CA LYS A 169 -2.54 -2.99 18.60
C LYS A 169 -1.84 -2.90 17.26
N ASP A 170 -2.59 -3.10 16.19
CA ASP A 170 -2.09 -3.21 14.83
C ASP A 170 -1.79 -1.82 14.23
N ILE A 171 -0.72 -1.74 13.45
CA ILE A 171 -0.30 -0.54 12.74
C ILE A 171 -0.64 -0.72 11.26
N LEU A 172 -1.37 0.24 10.70
CA LEU A 172 -1.65 0.34 9.27
C LEU A 172 -0.88 1.52 8.69
N VAL A 173 -0.09 1.26 7.64
CA VAL A 173 0.63 2.28 6.87
C VAL A 173 0.14 2.22 5.43
N ILE A 174 -0.32 3.36 4.90
CA ILE A 174 -0.74 3.50 3.51
C ILE A 174 0.16 4.55 2.86
N LEU A 175 0.86 4.15 1.81
CA LEU A 175 1.74 4.98 1.01
C LEU A 175 1.11 5.17 -0.37
N THR A 176 1.22 6.36 -0.93
CA THR A 176 0.76 6.64 -2.29
C THR A 176 1.41 7.90 -2.83
N HIS A 177 1.57 7.94 -4.14
CA HIS A 177 1.92 9.16 -4.89
C HIS A 177 0.67 9.84 -5.48
N ASN A 178 -0.51 9.21 -5.36
CA ASN A 178 -1.76 9.70 -5.93
C ASN A 178 -2.52 10.54 -4.91
N VAL A 179 -2.49 11.86 -5.09
CA VAL A 179 -3.19 12.83 -4.22
C VAL A 179 -4.69 12.59 -4.18
N HIS A 180 -5.31 12.22 -5.31
CA HIS A 180 -6.74 11.92 -5.34
C HIS A 180 -7.06 10.72 -4.44
N PHE A 181 -6.27 9.65 -4.52
CA PHE A 181 -6.42 8.52 -3.61
C PHE A 181 -6.19 8.91 -2.14
N TYR A 182 -5.12 9.65 -1.86
CA TYR A 182 -4.82 10.17 -0.51
C TYR A 182 -6.02 10.92 0.08
N LEU A 183 -6.59 11.87 -0.65
CA LEU A 183 -7.75 12.65 -0.21
C LEU A 183 -8.97 11.77 0.08
N ASN A 184 -9.18 10.70 -0.68
CA ASN A 184 -10.34 9.83 -0.55
C ASN A 184 -10.17 8.71 0.50
N VAL A 185 -8.95 8.22 0.74
CA VAL A 185 -8.70 7.10 1.67
C VAL A 185 -8.66 7.54 3.13
N GLN A 186 -8.42 8.82 3.40
CA GLN A 186 -8.39 9.40 4.73
C GLN A 186 -9.66 9.08 5.56
N PRO A 187 -9.55 8.92 6.89
CA PRO A 187 -10.70 8.86 7.76
C PRO A 187 -11.60 10.08 7.56
N HIS A 188 -12.87 9.84 7.20
CA HIS A 188 -13.82 10.87 6.80
C HIS A 188 -14.05 11.93 7.89
N GLY A 189 -14.11 13.19 7.43
CA GLY A 189 -14.68 14.32 8.14
C GLY A 189 -13.76 14.97 9.17
N ASN A 190 -13.77 16.31 9.19
CA ASN A 190 -13.13 17.12 10.24
C ASN A 190 -13.96 17.17 11.52
N PHE A 191 -14.80 16.14 11.75
CA PHE A 191 -15.65 16.08 12.92
C PHE A 191 -14.78 15.88 14.14
N LYS A 192 -14.81 16.88 15.00
CA LYS A 192 -14.32 16.74 16.36
C LYS A 192 -15.17 15.69 17.04
N ASP A 193 -14.52 14.70 17.65
CA ASP A 193 -15.24 13.81 18.57
C ASP A 193 -15.70 14.58 19.81
N ASN A 194 -16.42 13.88 20.70
CA ASN A 194 -16.91 14.46 21.96
C ASN A 194 -15.80 15.04 22.86
N LYS A 195 -14.53 14.76 22.58
CA LYS A 195 -13.34 15.27 23.29
C LYS A 195 -12.61 16.37 22.51
N GLY A 196 -13.20 16.88 21.42
CA GLY A 196 -12.60 17.92 20.60
C GLY A 196 -11.53 17.43 19.61
N ARG A 197 -11.28 16.11 19.52
CA ARG A 197 -10.18 15.54 18.72
C ARG A 197 -10.60 15.29 17.29
N THR A 198 -9.71 15.62 16.37
CA THR A 198 -9.84 15.46 14.92
C THR A 198 -9.17 14.18 14.42
N LYS A 199 -9.20 13.93 13.10
CA LYS A 199 -8.44 12.84 12.49
C LYS A 199 -6.92 12.97 12.70
N TYR A 200 -6.39 14.20 12.80
CA TYR A 200 -4.97 14.50 13.00
C TYR A 200 -4.48 14.18 14.42
N ASP A 201 -5.39 14.15 15.40
CA ASP A 201 -5.09 13.73 16.77
C ASP A 201 -5.10 12.21 16.93
N LYS A 202 -5.81 11.52 16.03
CA LYS A 202 -6.05 10.06 16.08
C LYS A 202 -5.11 9.28 15.17
N ASN A 203 -4.61 9.91 14.12
CA ASN A 203 -3.79 9.28 13.08
C ASN A 203 -2.61 10.20 12.74
N ASN A 204 -1.56 9.62 12.15
CA ASN A 204 -0.42 10.40 11.67
C ASN A 204 -0.49 10.55 10.15
N PHE A 205 -0.31 11.78 9.68
CA PHE A 205 -0.25 12.12 8.26
C PHE A 205 1.11 12.72 7.96
N TYR A 206 1.73 12.26 6.87
CA TYR A 206 3.03 12.72 6.42
C TYR A 206 2.98 13.02 4.93
N ARG A 207 3.65 14.10 4.55
CA ARG A 207 3.96 14.45 3.16
C ARG A 207 5.48 14.40 2.97
N ILE A 208 5.94 14.01 1.79
CA ILE A 208 7.36 14.08 1.44
C ILE A 208 7.55 15.32 0.57
N ASP A 209 8.18 16.34 1.14
CA ASP A 209 8.51 17.59 0.46
C ASP A 209 10.02 17.68 0.35
N SER A 210 10.57 17.90 -0.84
CA SER A 210 12.03 18.06 -1.05
C SER A 210 12.88 17.01 -0.29
N HIS A 211 12.50 15.73 -0.40
CA HIS A 211 13.13 14.57 0.28
C HIS A 211 13.03 14.56 1.82
N LYS A 212 12.14 15.34 2.42
CA LYS A 212 11.92 15.39 3.87
C LYS A 212 10.49 14.99 4.24
N PHE A 213 10.35 14.24 5.33
CA PHE A 213 9.03 13.94 5.89
C PHE A 213 8.50 15.15 6.67
N VAL A 214 7.42 15.73 6.18
CA VAL A 214 6.66 16.81 6.81
C VAL A 214 5.43 16.21 7.48
N LYS A 215 5.33 16.33 8.80
CA LYS A 215 4.16 15.88 9.55
C LYS A 215 3.03 16.90 9.41
N ILE A 216 1.89 16.47 8.91
CA ILE A 216 0.67 17.27 8.79
C ILE A 216 -0.08 17.20 10.12
N LYS A 217 -0.28 18.35 10.77
CA LYS A 217 -0.91 18.46 12.09
C LYS A 217 -2.33 19.02 12.05
N SER A 218 -2.73 19.64 10.95
CA SER A 218 -4.05 20.26 10.82
C SER A 218 -4.52 20.33 9.38
N GLU A 219 -5.81 20.58 9.19
CA GLU A 219 -6.43 20.80 7.89
C GLU A 219 -5.78 21.93 7.08
N LYS A 220 -5.21 22.94 7.76
CA LYS A 220 -4.53 24.05 7.09
C LYS A 220 -3.21 23.64 6.42
N GLU A 221 -2.60 22.56 6.92
CA GLU A 221 -1.33 22.03 6.40
C GLU A 221 -1.55 20.90 5.37
N ASP A 222 -2.76 20.34 5.34
CA ASP A 222 -3.15 19.21 4.51
C ASP A 222 -3.67 19.67 3.15
N PHE A 223 -3.69 18.77 2.17
CA PHE A 223 -4.31 19.05 0.89
C PHE A 223 -5.83 19.11 1.04
N LYS A 224 -6.46 20.13 0.45
CA LYS A 224 -7.94 20.18 0.32
C LYS A 224 -8.40 19.60 -1.00
N THR A 225 -7.60 19.73 -2.05
CA THR A 225 -7.94 19.31 -3.40
C THR A 225 -6.70 18.83 -4.15
N SER A 226 -6.91 17.99 -5.16
CA SER A 226 -5.84 17.62 -6.10
C SER A 226 -5.27 18.85 -6.83
N TYR A 227 -6.06 19.92 -6.99
CA TYR A 227 -5.60 21.18 -7.59
C TYR A 227 -4.60 21.91 -6.71
N GLU A 228 -4.85 22.01 -5.40
CA GLU A 228 -3.92 22.62 -4.44
C GLU A 228 -2.58 21.87 -4.41
N ALA A 229 -2.60 20.54 -4.55
CA ALA A 229 -1.37 19.76 -4.60
C ALA A 229 -0.50 20.06 -5.84
N LEU A 230 -1.09 20.46 -6.98
CA LEU A 230 -0.32 20.91 -8.15
C LEU A 230 0.53 22.16 -7.82
N TRP A 231 0.01 23.06 -6.99
CA TRP A 231 0.73 24.26 -6.59
C TRP A 231 1.88 23.94 -5.63
N VAL A 232 1.70 22.98 -4.73
CA VAL A 232 2.77 22.49 -3.85
C VAL A 232 3.86 21.79 -4.68
N GLU A 233 3.45 20.91 -5.61
CA GLU A 233 4.35 20.27 -6.58
C GLU A 233 5.16 21.32 -7.35
N LEU A 234 4.49 22.35 -7.90
CA LEU A 234 5.16 23.39 -8.67
C LEU A 234 6.21 24.17 -7.85
N LYS A 235 5.95 24.45 -6.57
CA LYS A 235 6.92 25.13 -5.68
C LYS A 235 8.13 24.26 -5.40
N ASP A 236 7.92 22.97 -5.14
CA ASP A 236 9.01 22.02 -4.91
C ASP A 236 9.88 21.88 -6.17
N LEU A 237 9.26 21.78 -7.35
CA LEU A 237 9.96 21.72 -8.63
C LEU A 237 10.74 23.01 -8.93
N TYR A 238 10.18 24.17 -8.58
CA TYR A 238 10.86 25.46 -8.67
C TYR A 238 12.11 25.51 -7.78
N ASN A 239 12.00 25.07 -6.52
CA ASN A 239 13.13 25.02 -5.59
C ASN A 239 14.24 24.04 -6.05
N CYS A 240 13.86 22.94 -6.70
CA CYS A 240 14.80 21.94 -7.25
C CYS A 240 15.34 22.29 -8.64
N GLY A 241 14.81 23.32 -9.32
CA GLY A 241 15.24 23.73 -10.65
C GLY A 241 14.79 22.80 -11.79
N HIS A 242 13.73 22.01 -11.60
CA HIS A 242 13.26 21.03 -12.60
C HIS A 242 12.34 21.65 -13.66
N LYS A 243 12.93 22.39 -14.60
CA LYS A 243 12.25 23.15 -15.67
C LYS A 243 11.11 22.39 -16.38
N ASN A 244 11.40 21.21 -16.95
CA ASN A 244 10.40 20.43 -17.70
C ASN A 244 9.19 20.03 -16.86
N SER A 245 9.44 19.58 -15.63
CA SER A 245 8.38 19.21 -14.70
C SER A 245 7.57 20.43 -14.26
N MET A 246 8.21 21.59 -14.06
CA MET A 246 7.49 22.83 -13.75
C MET A 246 6.49 23.18 -14.85
N LEU A 247 6.88 23.11 -16.13
CA LEU A 247 5.97 23.37 -17.25
C LEU A 247 4.78 22.42 -17.27
N ASN A 248 4.99 21.14 -16.95
CA ASN A 248 3.91 20.17 -16.83
C ASN A 248 2.92 20.55 -15.71
N SER A 249 3.43 20.94 -14.53
CA SER A 249 2.57 21.39 -13.42
C SER A 249 1.85 22.71 -13.75
N MET A 250 2.54 23.68 -14.36
CA MET A 250 1.95 24.95 -14.82
C MET A 250 0.82 24.71 -15.83
N ARG A 251 1.04 23.86 -16.83
CA ARG A 251 0.01 23.45 -17.81
C ARG A 251 -1.20 22.86 -17.11
N ARG A 252 -1.00 21.86 -16.24
CA ARG A 252 -2.09 21.20 -15.51
C ARG A 252 -2.86 22.20 -14.64
N ILE A 253 -2.19 23.18 -14.05
CA ILE A 253 -2.82 24.26 -13.28
C ILE A 253 -3.67 25.15 -14.19
N ILE A 254 -3.13 25.63 -15.31
CA ILE A 254 -3.86 26.48 -16.28
C ILE A 254 -5.06 25.73 -16.85
N GLU A 255 -4.87 24.51 -17.35
CA GLU A 255 -5.96 23.69 -17.90
C GLU A 255 -7.07 23.45 -16.89
N THR A 256 -6.71 23.12 -15.65
CA THR A 256 -7.69 22.89 -14.59
C THR A 256 -8.43 24.18 -14.27
N TYR A 257 -7.72 25.31 -14.15
CA TYR A 257 -8.32 26.61 -13.89
C TYR A 257 -9.28 27.05 -15.00
N MET A 258 -8.86 26.92 -16.27
CA MET A 258 -9.70 27.25 -17.42
C MET A 258 -10.97 26.39 -17.46
N LYS A 259 -10.82 25.06 -17.26
CA LYS A 259 -11.97 24.13 -17.22
C LYS A 259 -12.96 24.48 -16.10
N PHE A 260 -12.50 24.77 -14.89
CA PHE A 260 -13.38 25.14 -13.77
C PHE A 260 -14.10 26.47 -13.98
N ASN A 261 -13.47 27.42 -14.68
CA ASN A 261 -14.04 28.75 -14.94
C ASN A 261 -14.69 28.88 -16.32
N SER A 262 -14.84 27.78 -17.06
CA SER A 262 -15.41 27.75 -18.42
C SER A 262 -14.72 28.71 -19.41
N LEU A 263 -13.40 28.88 -19.28
CA LEU A 263 -12.59 29.75 -20.14
C LEU A 263 -12.10 28.98 -21.37
N LYS A 264 -12.05 29.63 -22.52
CA LYS A 264 -11.44 29.07 -23.73
C LYS A 264 -9.95 29.33 -23.74
N GLN A 265 -9.19 28.38 -24.30
CA GLN A 265 -7.74 28.50 -24.39
C GLN A 265 -7.30 29.70 -25.23
N GLU A 266 -7.93 29.91 -26.39
CA GLU A 266 -7.66 31.03 -27.31
C GLU A 266 -7.75 32.38 -26.57
N ASP A 267 -8.86 32.57 -25.84
CA ASP A 267 -9.12 33.79 -25.06
C ASP A 267 -8.11 33.95 -23.92
N PHE A 268 -7.85 32.88 -23.16
CA PHE A 268 -6.98 32.93 -21.99
C PHE A 268 -5.50 33.14 -22.33
N TYR A 269 -5.07 32.63 -23.48
CA TYR A 269 -3.71 32.79 -23.96
C TYR A 269 -3.54 34.07 -24.80
N HIS A 270 -4.63 34.81 -25.09
CA HIS A 270 -4.63 36.03 -25.90
C HIS A 270 -3.94 35.88 -27.27
N ASP A 271 -4.09 34.71 -27.90
CA ASP A 271 -3.35 34.34 -29.14
C ASP A 271 -1.82 34.52 -29.03
N ASN A 272 -1.28 34.54 -27.81
CA ASN A 272 0.14 34.72 -27.56
C ASN A 272 0.89 33.42 -27.90
N GLU A 273 1.56 33.42 -29.05
CA GLU A 273 2.37 32.29 -29.51
C GLU A 273 3.42 31.85 -28.48
N GLN A 274 3.95 32.78 -27.67
CA GLN A 274 4.94 32.45 -26.64
C GLN A 274 4.34 31.57 -25.55
N TYR A 275 3.15 31.90 -25.04
CA TYR A 275 2.46 31.08 -24.05
C TYR A 275 2.04 29.74 -24.62
N LEU A 276 1.51 29.72 -25.85
CA LEU A 276 1.11 28.49 -26.52
C LEU A 276 2.31 27.56 -26.71
N LYS A 277 3.46 28.10 -27.13
CA LYS A 277 4.70 27.32 -27.24
C LYS A 277 5.14 26.83 -25.86
N LEU A 278 5.33 27.72 -24.90
CA LEU A 278 5.89 27.37 -23.59
C LEU A 278 5.02 26.35 -22.82
N PHE A 279 3.70 26.57 -22.78
CA PHE A 279 2.80 25.75 -21.97
C PHE A 279 2.19 24.57 -22.74
N ASN A 280 2.23 24.49 -24.08
CA ASN A 280 1.70 23.32 -24.82
C ASN A 280 2.75 22.40 -25.47
N VAL A 281 4.03 22.80 -25.64
CA VAL A 281 4.99 22.08 -26.52
C VAL A 281 5.38 20.66 -26.07
N ASN A 282 5.12 20.27 -24.83
CA ASN A 282 5.44 18.93 -24.33
C ASN A 282 4.21 18.02 -24.08
N SER A 283 3.09 18.24 -24.76
CA SER A 283 1.91 17.34 -24.66
C SER A 283 1.82 16.30 -25.79
N HIS A 284 2.56 16.46 -26.90
CA HIS A 284 2.43 15.62 -28.11
C HIS A 284 3.74 15.16 -28.79
N SER A 285 4.91 15.48 -28.25
CA SER A 285 6.22 15.14 -28.83
C SER A 285 6.79 13.84 -28.23
N ILE A 286 6.48 12.70 -28.86
CA ILE A 286 7.02 11.38 -28.52
C ILE A 286 8.48 11.20 -29.01
N ASP A 287 8.96 12.05 -29.91
CA ASP A 287 10.15 11.73 -30.73
C ASP A 287 11.45 12.49 -30.42
N ASP A 288 11.48 13.46 -29.48
CA ASP A 288 12.75 14.13 -29.18
C ASP A 288 12.90 14.56 -27.72
N LEU A 289 13.31 13.61 -26.88
CA LEU A 289 13.66 13.84 -25.47
C LEU A 289 14.94 14.69 -25.29
N SER A 290 15.62 15.08 -26.38
CA SER A 290 16.92 15.75 -26.35
C SER A 290 16.91 17.24 -26.73
N ALA A 291 15.81 17.73 -27.29
CA ALA A 291 15.68 19.14 -27.66
C ALA A 291 15.00 19.93 -26.54
N GLU A 292 15.77 20.66 -25.72
CA GLU A 292 15.24 21.76 -24.91
C GLU A 292 14.59 22.78 -25.85
N THR A 293 13.27 22.72 -25.99
CA THR A 293 12.50 23.53 -26.95
C THR A 293 12.24 24.96 -26.43
N PHE A 294 12.78 25.30 -25.25
CA PHE A 294 12.56 26.56 -24.55
C PHE A 294 13.85 26.98 -23.84
N THR A 295 14.16 28.27 -23.86
CA THR A 295 15.42 28.85 -23.35
C THR A 295 15.27 29.56 -22.02
N GLU A 296 14.03 29.72 -21.56
CA GLU A 296 13.68 30.44 -20.35
C GLU A 296 14.34 29.83 -19.10
N SER A 297 14.78 30.70 -18.19
CA SER A 297 15.17 30.37 -16.83
C SER A 297 13.94 30.02 -15.98
N ILE A 298 14.17 29.42 -14.80
CA ILE A 298 13.08 29.09 -13.85
C ILE A 298 12.31 30.33 -13.41
N ASP A 299 12.99 31.47 -13.29
CA ASP A 299 12.38 32.74 -12.89
C ASP A 299 11.58 33.37 -14.04
N GLU A 300 12.09 33.30 -15.27
CA GLU A 300 11.35 33.74 -16.46
C GLU A 300 10.09 32.92 -16.67
N MET A 301 10.17 31.58 -16.56
CA MET A 301 8.98 30.72 -16.62
C MET A 301 7.96 31.07 -15.54
N ARG A 302 8.41 31.28 -14.30
CA ARG A 302 7.54 31.70 -13.20
C ARG A 302 6.90 33.07 -13.47
N ASN A 303 7.64 34.01 -14.03
CA ASN A 303 7.13 35.34 -14.34
C ASN A 303 6.10 35.29 -15.48
N LEU A 304 6.36 34.55 -16.56
CA LEU A 304 5.39 34.31 -17.64
C LEU A 304 4.12 33.63 -17.12
N PHE A 305 4.29 32.66 -16.23
CA PHE A 305 3.16 31.98 -15.58
C PHE A 305 2.36 32.91 -14.67
N LYS A 306 2.99 33.88 -13.98
CA LYS A 306 2.24 34.92 -13.27
C LYS A 306 1.54 35.88 -14.24
N GLN A 307 2.25 36.29 -15.30
CA GLN A 307 1.80 37.28 -16.27
C GLN A 307 0.51 36.83 -16.97
N ILE A 308 0.40 35.56 -17.36
CA ILE A 308 -0.84 35.03 -17.98
C ILE A 308 -2.05 35.14 -17.03
N PHE A 309 -1.88 34.93 -15.71
CA PHE A 309 -2.95 35.18 -14.74
C PHE A 309 -3.23 36.68 -14.57
N GLU A 310 -2.21 37.54 -14.63
CA GLU A 310 -2.35 38.99 -14.49
C GLU A 310 -3.08 39.62 -15.68
N GLU A 311 -2.71 39.25 -16.91
CA GLU A 311 -3.36 39.71 -18.14
C GLU A 311 -4.85 39.34 -18.20
N ASN A 312 -5.21 38.19 -17.62
CA ASN A 312 -6.59 37.74 -17.49
C ASN A 312 -7.32 38.28 -16.24
N GLY A 313 -6.70 39.16 -15.44
CA GLY A 313 -7.31 39.75 -14.24
C GLY A 313 -7.42 38.81 -13.03
N TYR A 314 -6.69 37.69 -13.03
CA TYR A 314 -6.69 36.65 -12.00
C TYR A 314 -5.39 36.58 -11.18
N VAL A 315 -4.62 37.66 -11.10
CA VAL A 315 -3.35 37.70 -10.33
C VAL A 315 -3.54 37.30 -8.86
N ALA A 316 -4.67 37.65 -8.25
CA ALA A 316 -5.00 37.29 -6.87
C ALA A 316 -5.06 35.75 -6.67
N HIS A 317 -5.45 35.01 -7.70
CA HIS A 317 -5.45 33.54 -7.68
C HIS A 317 -4.01 33.03 -7.57
N PHE A 318 -3.12 33.49 -8.46
CA PHE A 318 -1.69 33.15 -8.41
C PHE A 318 -1.08 33.50 -7.05
N ASP A 319 -1.28 34.73 -6.57
CA ASP A 319 -0.71 35.23 -5.31
C ASP A 319 -1.24 34.46 -4.08
N SER A 320 -2.46 33.92 -4.14
CA SER A 320 -3.02 33.12 -3.04
C SER A 320 -2.28 31.79 -2.85
N TYR A 321 -1.85 31.16 -3.95
CA TYR A 321 -1.15 29.88 -3.94
C TYR A 321 0.37 30.04 -3.92
N TRP A 322 0.94 31.06 -4.56
CA TRP A 322 2.38 31.29 -4.68
C TRP A 322 2.99 32.10 -3.52
N LYS A 323 2.74 31.66 -2.28
CA LYS A 323 3.37 32.21 -1.06
C LYS A 323 4.45 31.25 -0.55
N PHE A 324 5.67 31.75 -0.31
CA PHE A 324 6.75 31.00 0.33
C PHE A 324 6.67 31.11 1.85
#